data_AF-A0A660MA84-F1
#
_entry.id   AF-A0A660MA84-F1
#
_cell.length_a   1.000
_cell.length_b   1.000
_cell.length_c   1.000
_cell.angle_alpha   90.00
_cell.angle_beta   90.00
_cell.angle_gamma   90.00
#
_symmetry.space_group_name_H-M   'P 1'
#
loop_
_entity.id
_entity.type
_entity.pdbx_description
1 polymer ?
#
loop_
_entity_poly.entity_id
_entity_poly.type
_entity_poly.pdbx_seq_one_letter_code
_entity_poly.pdbx_strand_id
1 'polypeptide(L)'
;RIKIMKGQLEGLEKRVADDAYCMDIIIQSLSIQKSLASLNKLMVKQHLETHVAEMLASSDTKQRDKALKELDQLYDLTNIR
;
A
#
# COMPACT_ATOMS: atom_id res chain seq x y z
N ARG A 1 9.54 -6.59 4.94
CA ARG A 1 8.07 -6.58 4.79
C ARG A 1 7.61 -7.43 3.61
N ILE A 2 8.11 -7.19 2.39
CA ILE A 2 7.73 -7.98 1.19
C ILE A 2 8.04 -9.49 1.34
N LYS A 3 9.24 -9.87 1.82
CA LYS A 3 9.58 -11.28 2.07
C LYS A 3 8.62 -11.99 3.03
N ILE A 4 8.12 -11.28 4.04
CA ILE A 4 7.14 -11.81 5.00
C ILE A 4 5.79 -12.02 4.31
N MET A 5 5.31 -11.01 3.56
CA MET A 5 4.05 -11.12 2.82
C MET A 5 4.09 -12.21 1.76
N LYS A 6 5.24 -12.42 1.11
CA LYS A 6 5.46 -13.56 0.20
C LYS A 6 5.21 -14.89 0.91
N GLY A 7 5.83 -15.12 2.07
CA GLY A 7 5.59 -16.34 2.85
C GLY A 7 4.14 -16.48 3.34
N GLN A 8 3.48 -15.36 3.68
CA GLN A 8 2.06 -15.37 4.04
C GLN A 8 1.17 -15.77 2.86
N LEU A 9 1.48 -15.31 1.64
CA LEU A 9 0.79 -15.67 0.40
C LEU A 9 1.02 -17.13 0.02
N GLU A 10 2.26 -17.62 0.07
CA GLU A 10 2.58 -19.03 -0.16
C GLU A 10 1.82 -19.94 0.83
N GLY A 11 1.74 -19.53 2.10
CA GLY A 11 0.94 -20.25 3.09
C GLY A 11 -0.56 -20.21 2.82
N LEU A 12 -1.08 -19.10 2.27
CA LEU A 12 -2.50 -18.96 1.91
C LEU A 12 -2.84 -19.87 0.73
N GLU A 13 -2.00 -19.86 -0.31
CA GLU A 13 -2.14 -20.73 -1.48
C GLU A 13 -2.21 -22.21 -1.07
N LYS A 14 -1.30 -22.65 -0.19
CA LYS A 14 -1.32 -24.02 0.34
C LYS A 14 -2.62 -24.34 1.07
N ARG A 15 -3.11 -23.44 1.94
CA ARG A 15 -4.37 -23.67 2.67
C ARG A 15 -5.58 -23.80 1.75
N VAL A 16 -5.62 -23.02 0.67
CA VAL A 16 -6.68 -23.13 -0.34
C VAL A 16 -6.58 -24.47 -1.07
N ALA A 17 -5.36 -24.90 -1.45
CA ALA A 17 -5.14 -26.17 -2.12
C ALA A 17 -5.49 -27.38 -1.23
N ASP A 18 -5.24 -27.27 0.07
CA ASP A 18 -5.55 -28.29 1.08
C ASP A 18 -7.04 -28.31 1.51
N ASP A 19 -7.91 -27.51 0.87
CA ASP A 19 -9.33 -27.31 1.21
C ASP A 19 -9.55 -27.01 2.71
N ALA A 20 -8.66 -26.17 3.27
CA ALA A 20 -8.72 -25.79 4.67
C ALA A 20 -10.01 -25.03 5.00
N TYR A 21 -10.40 -25.02 6.28
CA TYR A 21 -11.61 -24.36 6.74
C TYR A 21 -11.68 -22.89 6.28
N CYS A 22 -12.79 -22.53 5.61
CA CYS A 22 -12.93 -21.24 4.93
C CYS A 22 -12.65 -20.03 5.83
N MET A 23 -13.03 -20.10 7.11
CA MET A 23 -12.78 -18.99 8.04
C MET A 23 -11.29 -18.74 8.26
N ASP A 24 -10.47 -19.78 8.29
CA ASP A 24 -9.02 -19.65 8.46
C ASP A 24 -8.38 -18.98 7.24
N ILE A 25 -8.83 -19.36 6.04
CA ILE A 25 -8.40 -18.75 4.77
C ILE A 25 -8.75 -17.26 4.77
N ILE A 26 -9.98 -16.91 5.18
CA ILE A 26 -10.43 -15.52 5.29
C ILE A 26 -9.57 -14.74 6.30
N ILE A 27 -9.33 -15.30 7.50
CA ILE A 27 -8.51 -14.66 8.52
C ILE A 27 -7.08 -14.40 8.01
N GLN A 28 -6.46 -15.37 7.35
CA GLN A 28 -5.13 -15.22 6.79
C GLN A 28 -5.09 -14.18 5.66
N SER A 29 -6.09 -14.19 4.77
CA SER A 29 -6.25 -13.20 3.70
C SER A 29 -6.36 -11.77 4.26
N LEU A 30 -7.20 -11.56 5.27
CA LEU A 30 -7.33 -10.26 5.96
C LEU A 30 -6.03 -9.82 6.62
N SER A 31 -5.25 -10.76 7.17
CA SER A 31 -3.92 -10.45 7.71
C SER A 31 -2.95 -9.98 6.63
N ILE A 32 -2.97 -10.57 5.43
CA ILE A 32 -2.14 -10.14 4.30
C ILE A 32 -2.55 -8.75 3.83
N GLN A 33 -3.86 -8.48 3.73
CA GLN A 33 -4.37 -7.15 3.40
C GLN A 33 -3.88 -6.09 4.40
N LYS A 34 -3.89 -6.39 5.70
CA LYS A 34 -3.33 -5.49 6.73
C LYS A 34 -1.83 -5.25 6.56
N SER A 35 -1.06 -6.28 6.22
CA SER A 35 0.38 -6.14 5.92
C SER A 35 0.61 -5.21 4.71
N LEU A 36 -0.18 -5.35 3.65
CA LEU A 36 -0.14 -4.50 2.47
C LEU A 36 -0.52 -3.06 2.80
N ALA A 37 -1.61 -2.83 3.55
CA ALA A 37 -2.00 -1.50 4.00
C ALA A 37 -0.88 -0.83 4.83
N SER A 38 -0.20 -1.58 5.69
CA SER A 38 0.94 -1.09 6.45
C SER A 38 2.14 -0.73 5.57
N LEU A 39 2.40 -1.51 4.51
CA LEU A 39 3.43 -1.16 3.52
C LEU A 39 3.05 0.12 2.76
N ASN A 40 1.82 0.22 2.26
CA ASN A 40 1.35 1.38 1.50
C ASN A 40 1.48 2.66 2.33
N LYS A 41 1.10 2.62 3.61
CA LYS A 41 1.27 3.76 4.53
C LYS A 41 2.74 4.20 4.64
N LEU A 42 3.66 3.24 4.74
CA LEU A 42 5.09 3.53 4.80
C LEU A 42 5.60 4.14 3.48
N MET A 43 5.17 3.59 2.34
CA MET A 43 5.56 4.09 1.02
C MET A 43 5.06 5.51 0.78
N VAL A 44 3.80 5.79 1.09
CA VAL A 44 3.23 7.15 0.99
C VAL A 44 4.01 8.10 1.88
N LYS A 45 4.25 7.75 3.14
CA LYS A 45 5.03 8.60 4.05
C LYS A 45 6.39 8.95 3.45
N GLN A 46 7.15 7.96 2.99
CA GLN A 46 8.47 8.18 2.39
C GLN A 46 8.38 9.07 1.15
N HIS A 47 7.40 8.83 0.27
CA HIS A 47 7.19 9.62 -0.95
C HIS A 47 6.89 11.09 -0.64
N LEU A 48 6.06 11.33 0.39
CA LEU A 48 5.74 12.67 0.85
C LEU A 48 6.98 13.40 1.40
N GLU A 49 7.78 12.70 2.22
CA GLU A 49 8.95 13.26 2.89
C GLU A 49 10.12 13.55 1.94
N THR A 50 10.25 12.82 0.82
CA THR A 50 11.33 13.04 -0.15
C THR A 50 10.85 13.76 -1.40
N HIS A 51 10.05 13.10 -2.24
CA HIS A 51 9.76 13.61 -3.58
C HIS A 51 8.78 14.77 -3.56
N VAL A 52 7.67 14.65 -2.81
CA VAL A 52 6.66 15.72 -2.77
C VAL A 52 7.22 16.97 -2.07
N ALA A 53 7.97 16.80 -0.99
CA ALA A 53 8.65 17.91 -0.31
C ALA A 53 9.61 18.66 -1.26
N GLU A 54 10.45 17.94 -2.01
CA GLU A 54 11.35 18.54 -3.01
C GLU A 54 10.59 19.25 -4.14
N MET A 55 9.55 18.61 -4.68
CA MET A 55 8.74 19.17 -5.77
C MET A 55 8.00 20.44 -5.35
N LEU A 56 7.51 20.51 -4.10
CA LEU A 56 6.87 21.71 -3.56
C LEU A 56 7.85 22.85 -3.29
N ALA A 57 9.10 22.52 -2.89
CA ALA A 57 10.16 23.50 -2.69
C ALA A 57 10.76 24.04 -4.00
N SER A 58 10.46 23.41 -5.12
CA SER A 58 10.94 23.79 -6.45
C SER A 58 10.38 25.15 -6.91
N SER A 59 11.20 25.91 -7.63
CA SER A 59 10.78 27.14 -8.31
C SER A 59 10.00 26.86 -9.61
N ASP A 60 10.04 25.62 -10.12
CA ASP A 60 9.28 25.19 -11.30
C ASP A 60 7.82 24.93 -10.94
N THR A 61 6.93 25.78 -11.45
CA THR A 61 5.48 25.65 -11.27
C THR A 61 4.95 24.29 -11.73
N LYS A 62 5.52 23.68 -12.77
CA LYS A 62 5.06 22.35 -13.25
C LYS A 62 5.33 21.25 -12.23
N GLN A 63 6.43 21.33 -11.49
CA GLN A 63 6.73 20.36 -10.43
C GLN A 63 5.77 20.52 -9.26
N ARG A 64 5.44 21.77 -8.88
CA ARG A 64 4.45 22.05 -7.84
C ARG A 64 3.06 21.55 -8.23
N ASP A 65 2.61 21.81 -9.45
CA ASP A 65 1.31 21.35 -9.95
C ASP A 65 1.23 19.82 -9.96
N LYS A 66 2.33 19.14 -10.34
CA LYS A 66 2.40 17.68 -10.29
C LYS A 66 2.30 17.16 -8.85
N ALA A 67 2.98 17.80 -7.88
CA ALA A 67 2.88 17.43 -6.48
C ALA A 67 1.44 17.56 -5.95
N LEU A 68 0.75 18.66 -6.27
CA LEU A 68 -0.65 18.86 -5.88
C LEU A 68 -1.57 17.80 -6.48
N LYS A 69 -1.36 17.45 -7.76
CA LYS A 69 -2.13 16.40 -8.42
C LYS A 69 -1.91 15.02 -7.79
N GLU A 70 -0.67 14.70 -7.39
CA GLU A 70 -0.38 13.44 -6.70
C GLU A 70 -1.04 13.38 -5.31
N LEU A 71 -1.11 14.51 -4.59
CA LEU A 71 -1.82 14.58 -3.30
C LEU A 71 -3.34 14.38 -3.46
N ASP A 72 -3.93 14.96 -4.50
CA ASP A 72 -5.35 14.79 -4.84
C ASP A 72 -5.66 13.31 -5.15
N GLN A 73 -4.83 12.68 -5.99
CA GLN A 73 -4.95 11.25 -6.28
C GLN A 73 -4.81 10.37 -5.03
N LEU A 74 -3.89 10.71 -4.12
CA LEU A 74 -3.74 9.99 -2.85
C LEU A 74 -4.99 10.11 -1.96
N TYR A 75 -5.64 11.28 -1.92
CA TYR A 75 -6.88 11.47 -1.19
C TYR A 75 -7.97 10.53 -1.72
N ASP A 76 -8.20 10.52 -3.03
CA ASP A 76 -9.21 9.67 -3.67
C ASP A 76 -8.99 8.18 -3.41
N LEU A 77 -7.74 7.71 -3.54
CA LEU A 77 -7.39 6.31 -3.30
C LEU A 77 -7.68 5.84 -1.87
N THR A 78 -7.65 6.75 -0.89
CA THR A 78 -7.94 6.42 0.52
C THR A 78 -9.41 6.55 0.90
N ASN A 79 -10.20 7.27 0.11
CA ASN A 79 -11.62 7.54 0.36
C ASN A 79 -12.58 6.64 -0.40
N ILE A 80 -12.09 5.83 -1.35
CA ILE A 80 -12.89 4.75 -1.93
C ILE A 80 -12.97 3.62 -0.88
N ARG A 81 -14.05 3.67 -0.08
CA ARG A 81 -14.48 2.63 0.86
C ARG A 81 -15.53 1.74 0.23
#